data_AF-A0A1W1C393-F1
#
_entry.id   AF-A0A1W1C393-F1
#
_cell.length_a   1.000
_cell.length_b   1.000
_cell.length_c   1.000
_cell.angle_alpha   90.00
_cell.angle_beta   90.00
_cell.angle_gamma   90.00
#
_symmetry.space_group_name_H-M   'P 1'
#
loop_
_entity.id
_entity.type
_entity.pdbx_description
1 polymer ?
#
loop_
_entity_poly.entity_id
_entity_poly.type
_entity_poly.pdbx_seq_one_letter_code
_entity_poly.pdbx_strand_id
1 'polypeptide(L)'
;MADKINVYALAGYGRTTIDYTNGVRSSTLKKNGFSYGVGMEYDLSSDESLGEYARAFDGQGDQEKGWGLWIDFQHLLTNEGMTHTDSNIVTAGITYDF
;
A
#
# COMPACT_ATOMS: atom_id res chain seq x y z
N MET A 1 -10.73 20.71 -7.33
CA MET A 1 -11.08 20.09 -6.02
C MET A 1 -10.92 18.57 -6.08
N ALA A 2 -11.12 17.94 -7.24
CA ALA A 2 -10.83 16.51 -7.42
C ALA A 2 -9.34 16.22 -7.65
N ASP A 3 -8.55 17.24 -8.00
CA ASP A 3 -7.16 17.08 -8.48
C ASP A 3 -6.14 16.82 -7.36
N LYS A 4 -6.55 16.85 -6.08
CA LYS A 4 -5.66 16.62 -4.92
C LYS A 4 -5.77 15.22 -4.31
N ILE A 5 -6.69 14.39 -4.83
CA ILE A 5 -6.93 13.05 -4.28
C ILE A 5 -6.71 12.02 -5.39
N ASN A 6 -5.72 11.16 -5.18
CA ASN A 6 -5.44 10.01 -6.04
C ASN A 6 -5.93 8.73 -5.36
N VAL A 7 -6.63 7.87 -6.10
CA VAL A 7 -7.08 6.56 -5.62
C VAL A 7 -6.51 5.48 -6.52
N TYR A 8 -5.92 4.46 -5.92
CA TYR A 8 -5.26 3.37 -6.64
C TYR A 8 -5.61 2.00 -6.06
N ALA A 9 -5.44 0.98 -6.89
CA ALA A 9 -5.54 -0.40 -6.48
C ALA A 9 -4.14 -1.00 -6.34
N LEU A 10 -3.97 -1.87 -5.35
CA LEU A 10 -2.74 -2.59 -5.06
C LEU A 10 -2.95 -4.05 -5.38
N ALA A 11 -2.00 -4.66 -6.09
CA ALA A 11 -1.95 -6.10 -6.31
C ALA A 11 -0.49 -6.55 -6.24
N GLY A 12 -0.23 -7.67 -5.56
CA GLY A 12 1.12 -8.15 -5.32
C GLY A 12 1.18 -9.65 -5.11
N TYR A 13 2.39 -10.20 -5.17
CA TYR A 13 2.65 -11.57 -4.79
C TYR A 13 3.93 -11.58 -3.96
N GLY A 14 3.84 -12.06 -2.73
CA GLY A 14 4.90 -11.93 -1.75
C GLY A 14 4.99 -13.12 -0.82
N ARG A 15 6.12 -13.18 -0.10
CA ARG A 15 6.35 -14.15 0.96
C ARG A 15 6.09 -13.51 2.32
N THR A 16 5.10 -14.02 3.03
CA THR A 16 4.79 -13.60 4.40
C THR A 16 5.34 -14.62 5.39
N THR A 17 6.03 -14.11 6.42
CA THR A 17 6.50 -14.91 7.56
C THR A 17 5.84 -14.38 8.82
N ILE A 18 5.09 -15.22 9.52
CA ILE A 18 4.47 -14.90 10.81
C ILE A 18 5.11 -15.78 11.88
N ASP A 19 5.76 -15.15 12.84
CA ASP A 19 6.34 -15.82 13.99
C ASP A 19 5.38 -15.73 15.18
N TYR A 20 4.80 -16.87 15.55
CA TYR A 20 3.95 -16.98 16.73
C TYR A 20 4.79 -17.44 17.92
N THR A 21 4.81 -16.65 18.98
CA THR A 21 5.38 -17.03 20.28
C THR A 21 4.26 -17.06 21.32
N ASN A 22 4.01 -18.23 21.91
CA ASN A 22 3.14 -18.35 23.07
C ASN A 22 3.89 -19.08 24.19
N GLY A 23 4.68 -18.34 24.95
CA GLY A 23 5.36 -18.70 26.22
C GLY A 23 6.29 -19.93 26.19
N VAL A 24 5.76 -21.09 25.81
CA VAL A 24 6.39 -22.42 25.81
C VAL A 24 6.60 -22.96 24.38
N ARG A 25 5.92 -22.41 23.37
CA ARG A 25 6.06 -22.85 21.96
C ARG A 25 6.23 -21.65 21.03
N SER A 26 7.25 -21.74 20.18
CA SER A 26 7.39 -20.90 18.98
C SER A 26 7.02 -21.71 17.74
N SER A 27 6.29 -21.10 16.83
CA SER A 27 5.96 -21.69 15.54
C SER A 27 6.01 -20.59 14.47
N THR A 28 6.60 -20.90 13.33
CA THR A 28 6.72 -19.96 12.22
C THR A 28 5.86 -20.42 11.05
N LEU A 29 4.93 -19.57 10.63
CA LEU A 29 4.20 -19.75 9.38
C LEU A 29 4.94 -19.00 8.26
N LYS A 30 5.45 -19.71 7.25
CA LYS A 30 6.03 -19.11 6.04
C LYS A 30 5.16 -19.47 4.85
N LYS A 31 4.54 -18.48 4.23
CA LYS A 31 3.66 -18.69 3.08
C LYS A 31 3.87 -17.65 2.01
N ASN A 32 3.82 -18.10 0.76
CA ASN A 32 3.76 -17.21 -0.39
C ASN A 32 2.29 -17.04 -0.77
N GLY A 33 1.87 -15.81 -1.03
CA GLY A 33 0.47 -15.52 -1.31
C GLY A 33 0.32 -14.30 -2.20
N PHE A 34 -0.80 -14.27 -2.90
CA PHE A 34 -1.28 -13.05 -3.55
C PHE A 34 -1.73 -12.06 -2.48
N SER A 35 -1.48 -10.78 -2.73
CA SER A 35 -1.99 -9.67 -1.94
C SER A 35 -2.75 -8.72 -2.85
N TYR A 36 -3.78 -8.09 -2.29
CA TYR A 36 -4.53 -7.07 -2.99
C TYR A 36 -5.02 -6.02 -2.02
N GLY A 37 -5.29 -4.83 -2.52
CA GLY A 37 -5.68 -3.71 -1.68
C GLY A 37 -6.12 -2.51 -2.48
N VAL A 38 -6.45 -1.46 -1.76
CA VAL A 38 -6.73 -0.13 -2.31
C VAL A 38 -6.01 0.90 -1.46
N GLY A 39 -5.56 1.95 -2.11
CA GLY A 39 -4.90 3.08 -1.48
C GLY A 39 -5.49 4.38 -1.95
N MET A 40 -5.34 5.40 -1.11
CA MET A 40 -5.61 6.77 -1.48
C MET A 40 -4.47 7.66 -1.03
N GLU A 41 -4.17 8.67 -1.83
CA GLU A 41 -3.17 9.69 -1.57
C GLU A 41 -3.79 11.08 -1.68
N TYR A 42 -3.35 11.99 -0.81
CA TYR A 42 -3.75 13.38 -0.77
C TYR A 42 -2.52 14.27 -0.88
N ASP A 43 -2.52 15.18 -1.85
CA ASP A 43 -1.45 16.13 -2.05
C ASP A 43 -1.62 17.36 -1.12
N LEU A 44 -0.64 17.60 -0.25
CA LEU A 44 -0.57 18.75 0.65
C LEU A 44 0.16 19.95 0.01
N SER A 45 0.76 19.77 -1.16
CA SER A 45 1.49 20.81 -1.86
C SER A 45 0.54 21.89 -2.40
N SER A 46 1.10 23.09 -2.55
CA SER A 46 0.38 24.26 -3.03
C SER A 46 0.94 24.61 -4.41
N ASP A 47 0.41 23.94 -5.44
CA ASP A 47 0.28 24.39 -6.83
C ASP A 47 1.36 25.38 -7.31
N GLU A 48 2.55 24.85 -7.61
CA GLU A 48 3.29 25.29 -8.79
C GLU A 48 3.20 24.17 -9.83
N SER A 49 2.02 24.04 -10.46
CA SER A 49 1.79 23.14 -11.59
C SER A 49 2.87 23.34 -12.67
N LEU A 50 3.81 22.39 -12.81
CA LEU A 50 4.80 22.35 -13.88
C LEU A 50 4.33 21.59 -15.13
N GLY A 51 3.02 21.33 -15.23
CA GLY A 51 2.35 20.83 -16.43
C GLY A 51 2.05 19.33 -16.42
N GLU A 52 0.86 18.99 -16.90
CA GLU A 52 0.36 17.61 -17.04
C GLU A 52 1.24 16.80 -18.01
N TYR A 53 2.04 15.86 -17.49
CA TYR A 53 2.72 14.86 -18.31
C TYR A 53 1.99 13.53 -18.23
N ALA A 54 1.09 13.27 -19.18
CA ALA A 54 0.43 11.98 -19.32
C ALA A 54 1.43 10.88 -19.73
N ARG A 55 1.97 10.12 -18.75
CA ARG A 55 2.72 8.89 -19.02
C ARG A 55 1.79 7.68 -18.82
N ALA A 56 1.56 6.93 -19.89
CA ALA A 56 0.60 5.81 -19.92
C ALA A 56 0.94 4.60 -19.01
N PHE A 57 2.06 4.63 -18.29
CA PHE A 57 2.47 3.57 -17.36
C PHE A 57 2.41 4.01 -15.89
N ASP A 58 2.31 5.32 -15.64
CA ASP A 58 2.30 5.93 -14.32
C ASP A 58 1.05 6.82 -14.29
N GLY A 59 -0.08 6.20 -13.91
CA GLY A 59 -1.41 6.80 -14.09
C GLY A 59 -1.45 8.21 -13.53
N GLN A 60 -1.81 9.20 -14.37
CA GLN A 60 -1.86 10.64 -14.03
C GLN A 60 -0.99 11.03 -12.83
N GLY A 61 0.31 10.75 -12.93
CA GLY A 61 1.29 11.19 -11.93
C GLY A 61 1.50 12.67 -12.16
N ASP A 62 0.71 13.50 -11.48
CA ASP A 62 1.05 14.90 -11.33
C ASP A 62 2.39 14.94 -10.60
N GLN A 63 3.44 15.34 -11.31
CA GLN A 63 4.80 15.43 -10.76
C GLN A 63 4.90 16.75 -9.99
N GLU A 64 4.04 16.91 -8.97
CA GLU A 64 4.04 18.05 -8.08
C GLU A 64 5.16 17.86 -7.04
N LYS A 65 6.11 18.79 -7.00
CA LYS A 65 7.12 18.83 -5.93
C LYS A 65 6.40 19.16 -4.63
N GLY A 66 6.36 18.21 -3.70
CA GLY A 66 5.71 18.50 -2.43
C GLY A 66 5.47 17.31 -1.52
N TRP A 67 4.67 17.57 -0.49
CA TRP A 67 4.31 16.60 0.54
C TRP A 67 3.03 15.88 0.16
N GLY A 68 3.03 14.54 0.21
CA GLY A 68 1.84 13.71 0.06
C GLY A 68 1.51 12.99 1.37
N LEU A 69 0.22 12.73 1.60
CA LEU A 69 -0.26 11.81 2.63
C LEU A 69 -0.96 10.64 1.97
N TRP A 70 -0.66 9.41 2.39
CA TRP A 70 -1.34 8.24 1.84
C TRP A 70 -1.82 7.30 2.93
N ILE A 71 -2.87 6.54 2.60
CA ILE A 71 -3.40 5.46 3.41
C ILE A 71 -3.80 4.29 2.52
N ASP A 72 -3.34 3.10 2.91
CA ASP A 72 -3.56 1.84 2.19
C ASP A 72 -4.26 0.83 3.09
N PHE A 73 -5.14 0.06 2.45
CA PHE A 73 -5.77 -1.12 3.01
C PHE A 73 -5.37 -2.30 2.15
N GLN A 74 -4.58 -3.22 2.70
CA GLN A 74 -4.09 -4.39 1.99
C GLN A 74 -4.49 -5.69 2.69
N HIS A 75 -5.01 -6.61 1.91
CA HIS A 75 -5.27 -7.99 2.31
C HIS A 75 -4.11 -8.88 1.85
N LEU A 76 -3.62 -9.71 2.75
CA LEU A 76 -2.58 -10.70 2.51
C LEU A 76 -3.02 -12.03 3.14
N LEU A 77 -2.50 -13.13 2.59
CA LEU A 77 -2.76 -14.48 3.08
C LEU A 77 -4.27 -14.76 3.11
N THR A 78 -4.87 -15.22 2.02
CA THR A 78 -6.27 -15.63 2.05
C THR A 78 -6.38 -17.09 2.47
N ASN A 79 -6.84 -17.34 3.69
CA ASN A 79 -7.06 -18.68 4.22
C ASN A 79 -5.81 -19.60 4.15
N GLU A 80 -4.64 -19.08 4.54
CA GLU A 80 -3.36 -19.79 4.41
C GLU A 80 -2.86 -20.40 5.72
N GLY A 81 -2.23 -21.57 5.63
CA GLY A 81 -1.64 -22.29 6.78
C GLY A 81 -2.61 -23.20 7.53
N MET A 82 -2.13 -23.82 8.62
CA MET A 82 -2.95 -24.76 9.43
C MET A 82 -4.08 -24.08 10.20
N THR A 83 -3.96 -22.76 10.40
CA THR A 83 -4.86 -21.94 11.20
C THR A 83 -5.83 -21.11 10.37
N HIS A 84 -5.91 -21.32 9.05
CA HIS A 84 -6.79 -20.56 8.16
C HIS A 84 -6.58 -19.05 8.37
N THR A 85 -5.32 -18.61 8.23
CA THR A 85 -4.93 -17.26 8.65
C THR A 85 -5.17 -16.27 7.53
N ASP A 86 -5.99 -15.27 7.85
CA ASP A 86 -6.19 -14.06 7.07
C ASP A 86 -5.44 -12.87 7.70
N SER A 87 -4.80 -12.05 6.87
CA SER A 87 -4.08 -10.85 7.33
C SER A 87 -4.59 -9.62 6.60
N ASN A 88 -5.11 -8.65 7.37
CA ASN A 88 -5.47 -7.34 6.85
C ASN A 88 -4.55 -6.30 7.47
N ILE A 89 -3.93 -5.48 6.64
CA ILE A 89 -2.97 -4.47 7.04
C ILE A 89 -3.52 -3.11 6.63
N VAL A 90 -3.47 -2.17 7.57
CA VAL A 90 -3.71 -0.75 7.29
C VAL A 90 -2.38 -0.03 7.48
N THR A 91 -1.95 0.69 6.45
CA THR A 91 -0.73 1.50 6.47
C THR A 91 -1.07 2.93 6.13
N ALA A 92 -0.42 3.88 6.77
CA ALA A 92 -0.52 5.28 6.40
C ALA A 92 0.89 5.89 6.47
N GLY A 93 1.14 6.88 5.63
CA GLY A 93 2.45 7.49 5.53
C GLY A 93 2.43 8.88 4.95
N ILE A 94 3.61 9.48 4.95
CA ILE A 94 3.89 10.79 4.39
C ILE A 94 4.99 10.60 3.35
N THR A 95 4.81 11.17 2.17
CA THR A 95 5.78 11.20 1.08
C THR A 95 6.26 12.63 0.86
N TYR A 96 7.48 12.77 0.33
CA TYR A 96 7.99 14.06 -0.13
C TYR A 96 8.78 13.81 -1.43
N ASP A 97 8.39 14.49 -2.51
CA ASP A 97 9.05 14.41 -3.82
C ASP A 97 9.94 15.64 -4.09
N PHE A 98 11.16 15.42 -4.60
CA PHE A 98 12.25 16.41 -4.70
C PHE A 98 12.45 16.98 -6.12
#